data_AF-A0A0F9AQ56-F1
#
_entry.id   AF-A0A0F9AQ56-F1
#
_cell.length_a   1.000
_cell.length_b   1.000
_cell.length_c   1.000
_cell.angle_alpha   90.00
_cell.angle_beta   90.00
_cell.angle_gamma   90.00
#
_symmetry.space_group_name_H-M   'P 1'
#
loop_
_entity.id
_entity.type
_entity.pdbx_description
1 polymer ?
#
loop_
_entity_poly.entity_id
_entity_poly.type
_entity_poly.pdbx_seq_one_letter_code
_entity_poly.pdbx_strand_id
1 'polypeptide(L)'
;EVMSRETMRACLDVLERTEIPTLDVTGGAPEMNPNFPWLVAEARRLDRHVIDRCNLTILLAPGFDHVPDMLAESGVEIVASLPCYLAENVDLQRGDRVFEKSIRALQLLNSLGYGQPQSRLRLNLVYNPPGSKLPPPQAALEEDYRSQLRRRYGVEFNGLFTMTNMPIGRFLEELARGGQYDEYMQTLIGAFNPAAAAGVMCRTTLSVDWTGRLHDCDFNQILELGLAEDLPQKIGHFDHARLARRRISTGQHCYGCTAGAGSSCRGTIE
;
A
#
# COMPACT_ATOMS: atom_id res chain seq x y z
N GLU A 1 12.40 -5.36 12.03
CA GLU A 1 12.77 -4.00 11.58
C GLU A 1 11.88 -3.00 12.29
N VAL A 2 12.43 -1.93 12.87
CA VAL A 2 11.65 -0.89 13.56
C VAL A 2 12.27 0.46 13.23
N MET A 3 11.51 1.35 12.57
CA MET A 3 11.96 2.72 12.29
C MET A 3 12.04 3.52 13.59
N SER A 4 13.16 4.20 13.81
CA SER A 4 13.38 4.99 15.02
C SER A 4 12.67 6.35 14.96
N ARG A 5 12.47 6.98 16.13
CA ARG A 5 11.85 8.30 16.23
C ARG A 5 12.69 9.37 15.53
N GLU A 6 14.01 9.24 15.55
CA GLU A 6 14.96 10.13 14.87
C GLU A 6 14.78 10.07 13.35
N THR A 7 14.67 8.86 12.78
CA THR A 7 14.41 8.69 11.34
C THR A 7 13.04 9.26 10.95
N MET A 8 12.01 8.99 11.76
CA MET A 8 10.69 9.57 11.55
C MET A 8 10.70 11.10 11.64
N ARG A 9 11.44 11.68 12.60
CA ARG A 9 11.62 13.14 12.70
C ARG A 9 12.28 13.69 11.43
N ALA A 10 13.32 13.04 10.92
CA ALA A 10 13.94 13.46 9.66
C ALA A 10 12.95 13.45 8.48
N CYS A 11 11.99 12.51 8.44
CA CYS A 11 10.91 12.53 7.45
C CYS A 11 9.97 13.72 7.65
N LEU A 12 9.55 14.00 8.89
CA LEU A 12 8.71 15.15 9.24
C LEU A 12 9.40 16.48 8.90
N ASP A 13 10.72 16.59 9.12
CA ASP A 13 11.50 17.78 8.75
C ASP A 13 11.50 18.01 7.22
N VAL A 14 11.39 16.95 6.42
CA VAL A 14 11.18 17.08 4.96
C VAL A 14 9.78 17.62 4.67
N LEU A 15 8.76 17.08 5.32
CA LEU A 15 7.36 17.52 5.13
C LEU A 15 7.13 18.97 5.57
N GLU A 16 7.85 19.44 6.59
CA GLU A 16 7.74 20.82 7.09
C GLU A 16 8.31 21.85 6.09
N ARG A 17 9.38 21.50 5.36
CA ARG A 17 10.07 22.41 4.43
C ARG A 17 9.69 22.24 2.95
N THR A 18 8.71 21.40 2.65
CA THR A 18 8.29 21.08 1.27
C THR A 18 6.77 21.14 1.12
N GLU A 19 6.28 21.12 -0.12
CA GLU A 19 4.85 21.02 -0.43
C GLU A 19 4.38 19.56 -0.63
N ILE A 20 5.14 18.58 -0.13
CA ILE A 20 4.76 17.17 -0.26
C ILE A 20 3.46 16.95 0.53
N PRO A 21 2.35 16.59 -0.14
CA PRO A 21 1.04 16.66 0.48
C PRO A 21 0.69 15.41 1.29
N THR A 22 1.42 14.31 1.12
CA THR A 22 1.04 13.00 1.65
C THR A 22 2.20 12.29 2.35
N LEU A 23 1.91 11.76 3.53
CA LEU A 23 2.68 10.73 4.20
C LEU A 23 1.95 9.39 4.05
N ASP A 24 2.54 8.45 3.29
CA ASP A 24 2.00 7.11 3.07
C ASP A 24 2.79 6.11 3.93
N VAL A 25 2.18 5.62 5.01
CA VAL A 25 2.83 4.77 6.00
C VAL A 25 2.53 3.31 5.67
N THR A 26 3.58 2.54 5.41
CA THR A 26 3.51 1.12 5.04
C THR A 26 4.46 0.28 5.89
N GLY A 27 4.33 -1.04 5.79
CA GLY A 27 5.10 -2.02 6.55
C GLY A 27 4.28 -3.30 6.78
N GLY A 28 4.72 -4.14 7.71
CA GLY A 28 3.93 -5.32 8.10
C GLY A 28 2.65 -4.95 8.86
N ALA A 29 2.81 -4.09 9.88
CA ALA A 29 1.74 -3.45 10.65
C ALA A 29 2.35 -2.17 11.27
N PRO A 30 2.31 -1.02 10.57
CA PRO A 30 2.95 0.22 11.05
C PRO A 30 2.44 0.67 12.42
N GLU A 31 1.20 0.32 12.75
CA GLU A 31 0.51 0.61 14.01
C GLU A 31 1.19 -0.06 15.21
N MET A 32 1.99 -1.11 14.99
CA MET A 32 2.81 -1.75 16.03
C MET A 32 4.03 -0.92 16.46
N ASN A 33 4.40 0.11 15.70
CA ASN A 33 5.50 0.98 16.10
C ASN A 33 5.04 1.92 17.24
N PRO A 34 5.71 1.97 18.39
CA PRO A 34 5.29 2.82 19.51
C PRO A 34 5.27 4.32 19.18
N ASN A 35 5.98 4.74 18.12
CA ASN A 35 6.00 6.12 17.66
C ASN A 35 4.94 6.43 16.58
N PHE A 36 4.15 5.44 16.15
CA PHE A 36 3.15 5.62 15.10
C PHE A 36 2.10 6.70 15.44
N PRO A 37 1.46 6.71 16.63
CA PRO A 37 0.51 7.76 16.98
C PRO A 37 1.15 9.16 16.96
N TRP A 38 2.40 9.27 17.40
CA TRP A 38 3.14 10.53 17.36
C TRP A 38 3.45 10.98 15.92
N LEU A 39 3.88 10.06 15.05
CA LEU A 39 4.14 10.35 13.64
C LEU A 39 2.88 10.87 12.93
N VAL A 40 1.75 10.20 13.14
CA VAL A 40 0.44 10.60 12.61
C VAL A 40 0.08 12.00 13.10
N ALA A 41 0.13 12.24 14.41
CA ALA A 41 -0.22 13.54 14.99
C ALA A 41 0.65 14.68 14.43
N GLU A 42 1.96 14.48 14.32
CA GLU A 42 2.88 15.49 13.78
C GLU A 42 2.61 15.76 12.29
N ALA A 43 2.38 14.73 11.48
CA ALA A 43 2.06 14.89 10.07
C ALA A 43 0.73 15.62 9.86
N ARG A 44 -0.29 15.34 10.69
CA ARG A 44 -1.58 16.04 10.67
C ARG A 44 -1.45 17.49 11.14
N ARG A 45 -0.56 17.81 12.09
CA ARG A 45 -0.26 19.19 12.51
C ARG A 45 0.33 20.04 11.36
N LEU A 46 1.01 19.38 10.42
CA LEU A 46 1.53 19.99 9.18
C LEU A 46 0.50 20.03 8.04
N ASP A 47 -0.77 19.72 8.32
CA ASP A 47 -1.87 19.61 7.35
C ASP A 47 -1.56 18.63 6.20
N ARG A 48 -0.79 17.57 6.47
CA ARG A 48 -0.49 16.53 5.48
C ARG A 48 -1.55 15.44 5.51
N HIS A 49 -1.90 14.96 4.32
CA HIS A 49 -2.72 13.76 4.19
C HIS A 49 -1.93 12.55 4.70
N VAL A 50 -2.52 11.74 5.56
CA VAL A 50 -1.88 10.54 6.09
C VAL A 50 -2.64 9.32 5.60
N ILE A 51 -1.91 8.40 4.98
CA ILE A 51 -2.42 7.09 4.56
C ILE A 51 -1.78 6.04 5.44
N ASP A 52 -2.60 5.16 6.01
CA ASP A 52 -2.16 3.97 6.73
C ASP A 52 -2.47 2.73 5.89
N ARG A 53 -1.42 1.99 5.52
CA ARG A 53 -1.54 0.71 4.82
C ARG A 53 -1.72 -0.41 5.83
N CYS A 54 -2.95 -0.44 6.35
CA CYS A 54 -3.34 -1.22 7.50
C CYS A 54 -3.50 -2.71 7.17
N ASN A 55 -2.96 -3.55 8.06
CA ASN A 55 -3.36 -4.94 8.16
C ASN A 55 -4.58 -5.04 9.09
N LEU A 56 -5.78 -5.21 8.54
CA LEU A 56 -7.06 -5.22 9.29
C LEU A 56 -7.05 -6.06 10.57
N THR A 57 -6.30 -7.16 10.59
CA THR A 57 -6.24 -8.05 11.77
C THR A 57 -5.59 -7.42 12.99
N ILE A 58 -4.73 -6.40 12.82
CA ILE A 58 -4.09 -5.68 13.93
C ILE A 58 -5.09 -4.87 14.74
N LEU A 59 -6.16 -4.39 14.10
CA LEU A 59 -7.20 -3.58 14.73
C LEU A 59 -8.02 -4.34 15.77
N LEU A 60 -7.92 -5.66 15.78
CA LEU A 60 -8.58 -6.56 16.73
C LEU A 60 -7.59 -7.30 17.63
N ALA A 61 -6.29 -6.98 17.52
CA ALA A 61 -5.26 -7.63 18.32
C ALA A 61 -5.26 -7.06 19.74
N PRO A 62 -5.05 -7.88 20.78
CA PRO A 62 -4.98 -7.40 22.16
C PRO A 62 -3.93 -6.30 22.32
N GLY A 63 -4.32 -5.19 22.93
CA GLY A 63 -3.44 -4.03 23.15
C GLY A 63 -3.46 -3.00 22.01
N PHE A 64 -4.14 -3.30 20.90
CA PHE A 64 -4.35 -2.39 19.77
C PHE A 64 -5.80 -1.91 19.65
N ASP A 65 -6.64 -2.20 20.64
CA ASP A 65 -8.07 -1.87 20.65
C ASP A 65 -8.35 -0.36 20.50
N HIS A 66 -7.37 0.48 20.85
CA HIS A 66 -7.43 1.95 20.76
C HIS A 66 -7.03 2.51 19.38
N VAL A 67 -6.41 1.70 18.51
CA VAL A 67 -5.89 2.15 17.22
C VAL A 67 -7.01 2.62 16.28
N PRO A 68 -8.14 1.91 16.13
CA PRO A 68 -9.24 2.35 15.25
C PRO A 68 -9.74 3.75 15.58
N ASP A 69 -9.97 4.03 16.86
CA ASP A 69 -10.43 5.35 17.34
C ASP A 69 -9.38 6.43 17.05
N MET A 70 -8.10 6.16 17.36
CA MET A 70 -6.99 7.10 17.11
C MET A 70 -6.84 7.46 15.62
N LEU A 71 -6.96 6.46 14.73
CA LEU A 71 -6.93 6.67 13.28
C LEU A 71 -8.11 7.54 12.82
N ALA A 72 -9.32 7.26 13.33
CA ALA A 72 -10.54 8.00 13.01
C ALA A 72 -10.46 9.46 13.49
N GLU A 73 -10.05 9.68 14.73
CA GLU A 73 -9.87 11.02 15.32
C GLU A 73 -8.86 11.86 14.54
N SER A 74 -7.78 11.23 14.09
CA SER A 74 -6.72 11.86 13.29
C SER A 74 -7.11 12.06 11.82
N GLY A 75 -8.20 11.45 11.36
CA GLY A 75 -8.66 11.50 9.98
C GLY A 75 -7.72 10.78 9.00
N VAL A 76 -7.08 9.70 9.44
CA VAL A 76 -6.17 8.90 8.61
C VAL A 76 -6.96 8.14 7.56
N GLU A 77 -6.52 8.17 6.30
CA GLU A 77 -7.06 7.31 5.25
C GLU A 77 -6.52 5.88 5.41
N ILE A 78 -7.40 4.89 5.41
CA ILE A 78 -7.02 3.48 5.54
C ILE A 78 -7.04 2.83 4.16
N VAL A 79 -5.94 2.15 3.81
CA VAL A 79 -5.85 1.30 2.62
C VAL A 79 -5.51 -0.12 3.06
N ALA A 80 -6.48 -1.03 2.98
CA ALA A 80 -6.37 -2.38 3.54
C ALA A 80 -6.40 -3.47 2.47
N SER A 81 -5.54 -4.49 2.58
CA SER A 81 -5.60 -5.65 1.68
C SER A 81 -6.76 -6.57 2.05
N LEU A 82 -7.63 -6.85 1.06
CA LEU A 82 -8.69 -7.85 1.17
C LEU A 82 -8.72 -8.68 -0.13
N PRO A 83 -7.94 -9.78 -0.20
CA PRO A 83 -7.71 -10.50 -1.45
C PRO A 83 -8.95 -11.16 -2.03
N CYS A 84 -10.00 -11.38 -1.24
CA CYS A 84 -11.30 -11.82 -1.71
C CYS A 84 -12.42 -11.43 -0.74
N TYR A 85 -13.65 -11.29 -1.25
CA TYR A 85 -14.87 -11.14 -0.44
C TYR A 85 -15.47 -12.50 0.00
N LEU A 86 -14.86 -13.62 -0.39
CA LEU A 86 -15.24 -14.98 -0.01
C LEU A 86 -14.23 -15.57 0.97
N ALA A 87 -14.74 -16.17 2.05
CA ALA A 87 -13.93 -16.74 3.12
C ALA A 87 -12.92 -17.78 2.63
N GLU A 88 -13.36 -18.70 1.76
CA GLU A 88 -12.54 -19.79 1.23
C GLU A 88 -11.26 -19.26 0.56
N ASN A 89 -11.36 -18.19 -0.22
CA ASN A 89 -10.22 -17.63 -0.93
C ASN A 89 -9.27 -16.84 -0.03
N VAL A 90 -9.78 -16.19 1.02
CA VAL A 90 -8.94 -15.43 1.96
C VAL A 90 -8.22 -16.35 2.93
N ASP A 91 -8.90 -17.35 3.47
CA ASP A 91 -8.29 -18.28 4.43
C ASP A 91 -7.25 -19.17 3.72
N LEU A 92 -7.44 -19.52 2.43
CA LEU A 92 -6.42 -20.17 1.61
C LEU A 92 -5.15 -19.32 1.43
N GLN A 93 -5.26 -17.98 1.33
CA GLN A 93 -4.12 -17.10 1.09
C GLN A 93 -3.46 -16.55 2.37
N ARG A 94 -4.23 -16.40 3.45
CA ARG A 94 -3.80 -15.66 4.65
C ARG A 94 -3.87 -16.50 5.94
N GLY A 95 -4.47 -17.69 5.90
CA GLY A 95 -4.62 -18.61 7.04
C GLY A 95 -6.01 -18.59 7.67
N ASP A 96 -6.31 -19.63 8.45
CA ASP A 96 -7.64 -19.87 9.01
C ASP A 96 -8.20 -18.70 9.83
N ARG A 97 -9.47 -18.33 9.56
CA ARG A 97 -10.22 -17.26 10.25
C ARG A 97 -9.68 -15.84 10.04
N VAL A 98 -8.75 -15.63 9.11
CA VAL A 98 -8.30 -14.28 8.77
C VAL A 98 -9.41 -13.50 8.08
N PHE A 99 -10.24 -14.18 7.28
CA PHE A 99 -11.40 -13.53 6.67
C PHE A 99 -12.37 -12.96 7.70
N GLU A 100 -12.77 -13.78 8.69
CA GLU A 100 -13.73 -13.38 9.72
C GLU A 100 -13.22 -12.17 10.51
N LYS A 101 -11.94 -12.18 10.89
CA LYS A 101 -11.30 -11.04 11.56
C LYS A 101 -11.27 -9.80 10.68
N SER A 102 -10.98 -9.95 9.39
CA SER A 102 -10.94 -8.83 8.44
C SER A 102 -12.33 -8.20 8.28
N ILE A 103 -13.39 -9.00 8.16
CA ILE A 103 -14.76 -8.50 8.09
C ILE A 103 -15.15 -7.78 9.38
N ARG A 104 -14.84 -8.35 10.55
CA ARG A 104 -15.12 -7.71 11.84
C ARG A 104 -14.39 -6.38 12.00
N ALA A 105 -13.13 -6.29 11.55
CA ALA A 105 -12.37 -5.05 11.56
C ALA A 105 -12.99 -4.00 10.62
N LEU A 106 -13.44 -4.39 9.42
CA LEU A 106 -14.14 -3.49 8.50
C LEU A 106 -15.46 -2.97 9.08
N GLN A 107 -16.24 -3.82 9.75
CA GLN A 107 -17.46 -3.41 10.45
C GLN A 107 -17.16 -2.42 11.58
N LEU A 108 -16.09 -2.65 12.34
CA LEU A 108 -15.63 -1.70 13.36
C LEU A 108 -15.28 -0.34 12.74
N LEU A 109 -14.48 -0.33 11.66
CA LEU A 109 -14.15 0.89 10.94
C LEU A 109 -15.41 1.61 10.40
N ASN A 110 -16.37 0.87 9.82
CA ASN A 110 -17.63 1.46 9.37
C ASN A 110 -18.45 2.08 10.51
N SER A 111 -18.41 1.49 11.71
CA SER A 111 -19.08 2.06 12.89
C SER A 111 -18.47 3.38 13.35
N LEU A 112 -17.18 3.60 13.07
CA LEU A 112 -16.47 4.87 13.28
C LEU A 112 -16.68 5.86 12.13
N GLY A 113 -17.37 5.45 11.07
CA GLY A 113 -17.69 6.29 9.92
C GLY A 113 -16.79 6.09 8.71
N TYR A 114 -15.81 5.19 8.73
CA TYR A 114 -15.03 4.88 7.53
C TYR A 114 -15.90 4.32 6.40
N GLY A 115 -15.62 4.69 5.14
CA GLY A 115 -16.34 4.16 3.98
C GLY A 115 -17.74 4.75 3.78
N GLN A 116 -18.27 5.51 4.73
CA GLN A 116 -19.62 6.06 4.67
C GLN A 116 -19.68 7.30 3.74
N PRO A 117 -20.72 7.46 2.91
CA PRO A 117 -20.79 8.56 1.94
C PRO A 117 -20.75 9.98 2.56
N GLN A 118 -21.27 10.15 3.77
CA GLN A 118 -21.33 11.43 4.49
C GLN A 118 -20.09 11.67 5.37
N SER A 119 -19.17 10.72 5.42
CA SER A 119 -17.97 10.80 6.25
C SER A 119 -16.77 11.22 5.44
N ARG A 120 -15.86 11.95 6.09
CA ARG A 120 -14.53 12.27 5.54
C ARG A 120 -13.52 11.12 5.70
N LEU A 121 -13.86 10.09 6.48
CA LEU A 121 -12.97 8.97 6.77
C LEU A 121 -12.94 7.99 5.61
N ARG A 122 -11.79 7.92 4.94
CA ARG A 122 -11.61 7.12 3.73
C ARG A 122 -11.10 5.73 4.05
N LEU A 123 -11.79 4.71 3.53
CA LEU A 123 -11.42 3.31 3.59
C LEU A 123 -11.40 2.75 2.17
N ASN A 124 -10.22 2.38 1.69
CA ASN A 124 -10.05 1.72 0.40
C ASN A 124 -9.54 0.29 0.61
N LEU A 125 -9.94 -0.59 -0.29
CA LEU A 125 -9.54 -1.99 -0.27
C LEU A 125 -8.56 -2.28 -1.40
N VAL A 126 -7.66 -3.24 -1.19
CA VAL A 126 -6.72 -3.70 -2.21
C VAL A 126 -7.00 -5.16 -2.55
N TYR A 127 -7.17 -5.43 -3.84
CA TYR A 127 -7.28 -6.76 -4.41
C TYR A 127 -6.03 -7.13 -5.19
N ASN A 128 -5.52 -8.33 -4.93
CA ASN A 128 -4.50 -8.95 -5.76
C ASN A 128 -5.06 -10.28 -6.28
N PRO A 129 -4.86 -10.61 -7.57
CA PRO A 129 -5.33 -11.87 -8.11
C PRO A 129 -4.57 -13.05 -7.50
N PRO A 130 -5.19 -14.23 -7.36
CA PRO A 130 -4.45 -15.43 -7.01
C PRO A 130 -3.51 -15.86 -8.15
N GLY A 131 -2.27 -16.21 -7.82
CA GLY A 131 -1.30 -16.77 -8.74
C GLY A 131 -0.77 -15.79 -9.80
N SER A 132 -0.36 -16.35 -10.94
CA SER A 132 0.35 -15.69 -12.04
C SER A 132 -0.57 -15.06 -13.10
N LYS A 133 -1.59 -14.31 -12.66
CA LYS A 133 -2.55 -13.64 -13.56
C LYS A 133 -2.57 -12.13 -13.34
N LEU A 134 -2.92 -11.37 -14.38
CA LEU A 134 -3.24 -9.96 -14.26
C LEU A 134 -4.59 -9.76 -13.56
N PRO A 135 -4.79 -8.67 -12.82
CA PRO A 135 -6.08 -8.37 -12.23
C PRO A 135 -7.15 -8.10 -13.30
N PRO A 136 -8.44 -8.37 -13.00
CA PRO A 136 -9.54 -7.95 -13.87
C PRO A 136 -9.71 -6.42 -13.81
N PRO A 137 -10.54 -5.83 -14.70
CA PRO A 137 -10.83 -4.40 -14.67
C PRO A 137 -11.33 -3.92 -13.30
N GLN A 138 -10.68 -2.89 -12.75
CA GLN A 138 -10.93 -2.39 -11.39
C GLN A 138 -12.38 -1.97 -11.16
N ALA A 139 -13.00 -1.26 -12.12
CA ALA A 139 -14.36 -0.74 -11.97
C ALA A 139 -15.42 -1.85 -11.79
N ALA A 140 -15.35 -2.90 -12.62
CA ALA A 140 -16.27 -4.03 -12.52
C ALA A 140 -16.06 -4.80 -11.20
N LEU A 141 -14.79 -5.03 -10.82
CA LEU A 141 -14.48 -5.72 -9.58
C LEU A 141 -14.90 -4.90 -8.35
N GLU A 142 -14.78 -3.58 -8.39
CA GLU A 142 -15.23 -2.70 -7.32
C GLU A 142 -16.73 -2.82 -7.08
N GLU A 143 -17.53 -2.85 -8.15
CA GLU A 143 -18.99 -3.01 -8.06
C GLU A 143 -19.36 -4.37 -7.44
N ASP A 144 -18.69 -5.44 -7.86
CA ASP A 144 -18.87 -6.77 -7.27
C ASP A 144 -18.52 -6.78 -5.78
N TYR A 145 -17.37 -6.23 -5.40
CA TYR A 145 -16.96 -6.10 -4.00
C TYR A 145 -17.99 -5.32 -3.19
N ARG A 146 -18.45 -4.18 -3.70
CA ARG A 146 -19.42 -3.31 -3.04
C ARG A 146 -20.75 -4.04 -2.82
N SER A 147 -21.23 -4.74 -3.84
CA SER A 147 -22.46 -5.54 -3.77
C SER A 147 -22.35 -6.67 -2.75
N GLN A 148 -21.28 -7.47 -2.82
CA GLN A 148 -21.11 -8.65 -1.97
C GLN A 148 -20.84 -8.28 -0.51
N LEU A 149 -19.95 -7.31 -0.25
CA LEU A 149 -19.59 -6.90 1.11
C LEU A 149 -20.78 -6.24 1.83
N ARG A 150 -21.54 -5.39 1.14
CA ARG A 150 -22.77 -4.80 1.69
C ARG A 150 -23.81 -5.87 1.97
N ARG A 151 -24.14 -6.71 0.98
CA ARG A 151 -25.23 -7.70 1.10
C ARG A 151 -24.98 -8.75 2.16
N ARG A 152 -23.73 -9.22 2.28
CA ARG A 152 -23.38 -10.34 3.18
C ARG A 152 -22.98 -9.89 4.57
N TYR A 153 -22.32 -8.73 4.68
CA TYR A 153 -21.66 -8.32 5.92
C TYR A 153 -22.00 -6.89 6.36
N GLY A 154 -22.77 -6.14 5.57
CA GLY A 154 -23.10 -4.75 5.88
C GLY A 154 -21.89 -3.81 5.82
N VAL A 155 -20.87 -4.16 5.03
CA VAL A 155 -19.63 -3.38 4.94
C VAL A 155 -19.66 -2.40 3.76
N GLU A 156 -19.24 -1.15 4.02
CA GLU A 156 -19.06 -0.09 3.03
C GLU A 156 -17.58 0.30 2.90
N PHE A 157 -17.17 0.77 1.74
CA PHE A 157 -15.81 1.27 1.47
C PHE A 157 -15.85 2.32 0.34
N ASN A 158 -14.81 3.13 0.20
CA ASN A 158 -14.75 4.20 -0.78
C ASN A 158 -14.31 3.72 -2.16
N GLY A 159 -13.21 2.99 -2.26
CA GLY A 159 -12.70 2.46 -3.54
C GLY A 159 -11.96 1.12 -3.41
N LEU A 160 -11.86 0.41 -4.52
CA LEU A 160 -11.08 -0.83 -4.66
C LEU A 160 -9.89 -0.59 -5.57
N PHE A 161 -8.71 -0.99 -5.13
CA PHE A 161 -7.46 -0.91 -5.87
C PHE A 161 -7.04 -2.30 -6.31
N THR A 162 -6.96 -2.53 -7.62
CA THR A 162 -6.39 -3.79 -8.11
C THR A 162 -4.88 -3.66 -8.24
N MET A 163 -4.15 -4.65 -7.75
CA MET A 163 -2.70 -4.72 -7.88
C MET A 163 -2.26 -6.02 -8.55
N THR A 164 -1.28 -5.90 -9.44
CA THR A 164 -0.57 -7.03 -10.02
C THR A 164 0.40 -7.60 -9.00
N ASN A 165 0.53 -8.92 -8.93
CA ASN A 165 1.52 -9.54 -8.06
C ASN A 165 2.93 -9.30 -8.61
N MET A 166 3.77 -8.57 -7.87
CA MET A 166 5.15 -8.36 -8.28
C MET A 166 5.94 -9.67 -8.15
N PRO A 167 6.72 -10.08 -9.16
CA PRO A 167 7.51 -11.32 -9.14
C PRO A 167 8.75 -11.18 -8.25
N ILE A 168 8.54 -10.91 -6.96
CA ILE A 168 9.57 -10.69 -5.93
C ILE A 168 9.20 -11.43 -4.64
N GLY A 169 10.17 -11.59 -3.73
CA GLY A 169 9.96 -12.21 -2.43
C GLY A 169 9.30 -13.58 -2.50
N ARG A 170 8.29 -13.83 -1.65
CA ARG A 170 7.60 -15.13 -1.57
C ARG A 170 6.95 -15.55 -2.88
N PHE A 171 6.37 -14.60 -3.62
CA PHE A 171 5.71 -14.93 -4.88
C PHE A 171 6.71 -15.37 -5.96
N LEU A 172 7.91 -14.77 -5.98
CA LEU A 172 9.00 -15.26 -6.83
C LEU A 172 9.41 -16.69 -6.48
N GLU A 173 9.53 -17.00 -5.18
CA GLU A 173 9.85 -18.37 -4.74
C GLU A 173 8.78 -19.39 -5.15
N GLU A 174 7.49 -19.00 -5.07
CA GLU A 174 6.36 -19.81 -5.54
C GLU A 174 6.43 -20.04 -7.06
N LEU A 175 6.63 -18.99 -7.85
CA LEU A 175 6.79 -19.08 -9.30
C LEU A 175 7.96 -19.99 -9.69
N ALA A 176 9.10 -19.84 -9.01
CA ALA A 176 10.30 -20.64 -9.28
C ALA A 176 10.06 -22.12 -8.94
N ARG A 177 9.45 -22.41 -7.78
CA ARG A 177 9.10 -23.77 -7.36
C ARG A 177 8.10 -24.44 -8.30
N GLY A 178 7.16 -23.67 -8.85
CA GLY A 178 6.17 -24.14 -9.81
C GLY A 178 6.66 -24.19 -11.26
N GLY A 179 7.86 -23.69 -11.57
CA GLY A 179 8.35 -23.56 -12.95
C GLY A 179 7.56 -22.55 -13.80
N GLN A 180 6.88 -21.59 -13.17
CA GLN A 180 5.97 -20.62 -13.80
C GLN A 180 6.60 -19.24 -13.99
N TYR A 181 7.85 -19.04 -13.55
CA TYR A 181 8.51 -17.74 -13.58
C TYR A 181 8.60 -17.15 -14.99
N ASP A 182 9.13 -17.91 -15.95
CA ASP A 182 9.32 -17.42 -17.32
C ASP A 182 7.97 -17.11 -17.99
N GLU A 183 6.98 -17.98 -17.83
CA GLU A 183 5.63 -17.77 -18.35
C GLU A 183 4.98 -16.51 -17.76
N TYR A 184 5.11 -16.30 -16.45
CA TYR A 184 4.58 -15.12 -15.80
C TYR A 184 5.30 -13.85 -16.27
N MET A 185 6.62 -13.88 -16.37
CA MET A 185 7.39 -12.74 -16.92
C MET A 185 6.98 -12.43 -18.36
N GLN A 186 6.75 -13.44 -19.21
CA GLN A 186 6.24 -13.22 -20.57
C GLN A 186 4.84 -12.59 -20.56
N THR A 187 3.98 -12.99 -19.62
CA THR A 187 2.66 -12.35 -19.44
C THR A 187 2.79 -10.87 -19.11
N LEU A 188 3.67 -10.52 -18.16
CA LEU A 188 3.89 -9.12 -17.77
C LEU A 188 4.50 -8.29 -18.91
N ILE A 189 5.49 -8.84 -19.60
CA ILE A 189 6.17 -8.18 -20.74
C ILE A 189 5.20 -7.99 -21.90
N GLY A 190 4.46 -9.04 -22.27
CA GLY A 190 3.48 -9.01 -23.35
C GLY A 190 2.31 -8.05 -23.09
N ALA A 191 2.04 -7.76 -21.81
CA ALA A 191 1.03 -6.80 -21.39
C ALA A 191 1.59 -5.40 -21.11
N PHE A 192 2.86 -5.10 -21.43
CA PHE A 192 3.45 -3.79 -21.17
C PHE A 192 2.61 -2.66 -21.78
N ASN A 193 2.20 -1.71 -20.94
CA ASN A 193 1.38 -0.57 -21.32
C ASN A 193 2.17 0.74 -21.10
N PRO A 194 2.57 1.44 -22.19
CA PRO A 194 3.24 2.73 -22.10
C PRO A 194 2.44 3.82 -21.36
N ALA A 195 1.10 3.78 -21.41
CA ALA A 195 0.26 4.73 -20.69
C ALA A 195 0.35 4.49 -19.17
N ALA A 196 0.24 3.23 -18.73
CA ALA A 196 0.49 2.85 -17.34
C ALA A 196 1.90 3.24 -16.88
N ALA A 197 2.91 3.03 -17.73
CA ALA A 197 4.29 3.43 -17.44
C ALA A 197 4.46 4.94 -17.24
N ALA A 198 3.65 5.77 -17.90
CA ALA A 198 3.69 7.22 -17.72
C ALA A 198 3.12 7.68 -16.36
N GLY A 199 2.23 6.89 -15.75
CA GLY A 199 1.60 7.21 -14.48
C GLY A 199 2.11 6.43 -13.25
N VAL A 200 3.14 5.58 -13.39
CA VAL A 200 3.67 4.79 -12.26
C VAL A 200 4.04 5.67 -11.05
N MET A 201 3.70 5.18 -9.86
CA MET A 201 3.84 5.93 -8.60
C MET A 201 5.27 6.39 -8.28
N CYS A 202 6.29 5.65 -8.74
CA CYS A 202 7.69 6.00 -8.51
C CYS A 202 8.11 7.31 -9.21
N ARG A 203 7.26 7.91 -10.05
CA ARG A 203 7.50 9.24 -10.63
C ARG A 203 7.24 10.38 -9.65
N THR A 204 6.35 10.18 -8.68
CA THR A 204 5.88 11.23 -7.77
C THR A 204 6.05 10.86 -6.30
N THR A 205 6.49 9.64 -6.01
CA THR A 205 6.68 9.11 -4.66
C THR A 205 8.15 8.76 -4.44
N LEU A 206 8.60 8.78 -3.18
CA LEU A 206 9.85 8.21 -2.71
C LEU A 206 9.55 7.32 -1.50
N SER A 207 10.18 6.15 -1.42
CA SER A 207 10.09 5.27 -0.26
C SER A 207 11.26 5.53 0.70
N VAL A 208 10.97 5.51 2.00
CA VAL A 208 11.96 5.66 3.07
C VAL A 208 11.94 4.40 3.91
N ASP A 209 13.05 3.66 3.92
CA ASP A 209 13.15 2.44 4.73
C ASP A 209 13.30 2.76 6.23
N TRP A 210 13.24 1.72 7.08
CA TRP A 210 13.33 1.88 8.54
C TRP A 210 14.67 2.45 9.03
N THR A 211 15.71 2.45 8.19
CA THR A 211 17.02 3.06 8.45
C THR A 211 17.15 4.48 7.87
N GLY A 212 16.10 5.00 7.25
CA GLY A 212 16.06 6.29 6.57
C GLY A 212 16.66 6.27 5.16
N ARG A 213 16.93 5.11 4.56
CA ARG A 213 17.43 5.01 3.18
C ARG A 213 16.33 5.35 2.18
N LEU A 214 16.71 6.02 1.10
CA LEU A 214 15.79 6.41 0.04
C LEU A 214 15.76 5.37 -1.10
N HIS A 215 14.56 5.10 -1.59
CA HIS A 215 14.28 4.24 -2.75
C HIS A 215 13.22 4.89 -3.64
N ASP A 216 13.17 4.53 -4.92
CA ASP A 216 12.17 5.07 -5.84
C ASP A 216 10.73 4.59 -5.54
N CYS A 217 10.60 3.40 -4.95
CA CYS A 217 9.33 2.82 -4.50
C CYS A 217 9.56 1.73 -3.44
N ASP A 218 8.46 1.23 -2.89
CA ASP A 218 8.40 0.13 -1.94
C ASP A 218 8.97 -1.19 -2.51
N PHE A 219 8.71 -1.51 -3.77
CA PHE A 219 9.28 -2.70 -4.40
C PHE A 219 10.79 -2.60 -4.57
N ASN A 220 11.31 -1.40 -4.89
CA ASN A 220 12.74 -1.16 -4.92
C ASN A 220 13.34 -1.30 -3.52
N GLN A 221 12.64 -0.84 -2.48
CA GLN A 221 13.06 -1.05 -1.09
C GLN A 221 13.13 -2.53 -0.73
N ILE A 222 12.12 -3.34 -1.09
CA ILE A 222 12.10 -4.80 -0.85
C ILE A 222 13.28 -5.49 -1.54
N LEU A 223 13.66 -5.02 -2.73
CA LEU A 223 14.79 -5.56 -3.51
C LEU A 223 16.15 -4.95 -3.14
N GLU A 224 16.20 -4.11 -2.10
CA GLU A 224 17.40 -3.35 -1.71
C GLU A 224 17.98 -2.48 -2.84
N LEU A 225 17.15 -2.15 -3.84
CA LEU A 225 17.51 -1.31 -4.98
C LEU A 225 17.41 0.16 -4.56
N GLY A 226 18.54 0.78 -4.28
CA GLY A 226 18.64 2.20 -3.92
C GLY A 226 18.43 3.15 -5.10
N LEU A 227 18.38 4.45 -4.79
CA LEU A 227 18.55 5.50 -5.78
C LEU A 227 19.94 5.42 -6.43
N ALA A 228 20.11 6.05 -7.60
CA ALA A 228 21.43 6.21 -8.22
C ALA A 228 22.46 6.78 -7.24
N GLU A 229 23.71 6.30 -7.30
CA GLU A 229 24.74 6.55 -6.28
C GLU A 229 25.06 8.04 -6.05
N ASP A 230 24.93 8.86 -7.09
CA ASP A 230 25.17 10.30 -7.00
C ASP A 230 24.07 11.03 -6.22
N LEU A 231 22.86 10.47 -6.12
CA LEU A 231 21.72 11.08 -5.43
C LEU A 231 21.80 10.93 -3.91
N PRO A 232 21.03 11.75 -3.16
CA PRO A 232 20.90 11.56 -1.71
C PRO A 232 20.45 10.13 -1.36
N GLN A 233 21.25 9.43 -0.56
CA GLN A 233 20.96 8.04 -0.18
C GLN A 233 20.10 7.91 1.07
N LYS A 234 20.02 8.97 1.88
CA LYS A 234 19.32 9.00 3.18
C LYS A 234 18.39 10.20 3.26
N ILE A 235 17.27 10.06 3.95
CA ILE A 235 16.27 11.12 4.16
C ILE A 235 16.86 12.36 4.84
N GLY A 236 17.85 12.18 5.72
CA GLY A 236 18.56 13.30 6.36
C GLY A 236 19.34 14.18 5.38
N HIS A 237 19.66 13.68 4.18
CA HIS A 237 20.34 14.43 3.11
C HIS A 237 19.39 14.83 1.98
N PHE A 238 18.08 14.80 2.23
CA PHE A 238 17.06 15.04 1.21
C PHE A 238 17.26 16.38 0.49
N ASP A 239 17.33 16.30 -0.84
CA ASP A 239 17.43 17.43 -1.77
C ASP A 239 16.34 17.30 -2.84
N HIS A 240 15.31 18.15 -2.72
CA HIS A 240 14.16 18.13 -3.62
C HIS A 240 14.55 18.37 -5.08
N ALA A 241 15.45 19.33 -5.35
CA ALA A 241 15.77 19.74 -6.72
C ALA A 241 16.48 18.62 -7.49
N ARG A 242 17.32 17.85 -6.80
CA ARG A 242 18.01 16.67 -7.36
C ARG A 242 17.05 15.49 -7.49
N LEU A 243 16.28 15.19 -6.44
CA LEU A 243 15.37 14.04 -6.41
C LEU A 243 14.18 14.19 -7.37
N ALA A 244 13.71 15.40 -7.66
CA ALA A 244 12.64 15.66 -8.62
C ALA A 244 13.07 15.40 -10.08
N ARG A 245 14.38 15.36 -10.37
CA ARG A 245 14.93 15.08 -11.71
C ARG A 245 15.61 13.71 -11.80
N ARG A 246 15.47 12.90 -10.76
CA ARG A 246 16.18 11.62 -10.67
C ARG A 246 15.78 10.69 -11.80
N ARG A 247 16.74 9.86 -12.21
CA ARG A 247 16.45 8.67 -12.99
C ARG A 247 16.00 7.57 -12.02
N ILE A 248 14.81 7.04 -12.25
CA ILE A 248 14.25 5.95 -11.45
C ILE A 248 15.02 4.66 -11.74
N SER A 249 15.46 3.97 -10.69
CA SER A 249 16.05 2.63 -10.79
C SER A 249 14.97 1.62 -11.17
N THR A 250 15.18 0.90 -12.27
CA THR A 250 14.23 -0.09 -12.81
C THR A 250 14.79 -1.50 -12.74
N GLY A 251 13.92 -2.49 -12.55
CA GLY A 251 14.23 -3.93 -12.61
C GLY A 251 13.11 -4.73 -13.29
N GLN A 252 13.25 -6.06 -13.31
CA GLN A 252 12.25 -6.95 -13.94
C GLN A 252 10.86 -6.83 -13.29
N HIS A 253 10.80 -6.59 -11.98
CA HIS A 253 9.56 -6.36 -11.25
C HIS A 253 8.76 -5.16 -11.77
N CYS A 254 9.41 -4.18 -12.41
CA CYS A 254 8.73 -3.01 -12.96
C CYS A 254 7.70 -3.36 -14.03
N TYR A 255 7.85 -4.51 -14.72
CA TYR A 255 6.82 -5.00 -15.63
C TYR A 255 5.49 -5.30 -14.92
N GLY A 256 5.51 -5.66 -13.64
CA GLY A 256 4.27 -5.83 -12.87
C GLY A 256 3.50 -4.50 -12.69
N CYS A 257 4.22 -3.38 -12.50
CA CYS A 257 3.61 -2.06 -12.35
C CYS A 257 3.11 -1.48 -13.67
N THR A 258 3.68 -1.91 -14.80
CA THR A 258 3.41 -1.35 -16.14
C THR A 258 2.58 -2.29 -17.02
N ALA A 259 2.26 -3.50 -16.56
CA ALA A 259 1.42 -4.45 -17.28
C ALA A 259 -0.07 -4.09 -17.20
N GLY A 260 -0.79 -4.28 -18.31
CA GLY A 260 -2.24 -4.10 -18.40
C GLY A 260 -2.66 -2.69 -18.02
N ALA A 261 -3.58 -2.58 -17.06
CA ALA A 261 -4.09 -1.32 -16.53
C ALA A 261 -3.07 -0.52 -15.68
N GLY A 262 -1.87 -1.07 -15.50
CA GLY A 262 -0.92 -0.58 -14.51
C GLY A 262 -1.35 -0.95 -13.09
N SER A 263 -0.37 -0.98 -12.21
CA SER A 263 -0.57 -1.31 -10.81
C SER A 263 0.19 -0.31 -9.95
N SER A 264 -0.52 0.43 -9.12
CA SER A 264 0.06 1.27 -8.08
C SER A 264 -0.56 0.94 -6.73
N CYS A 265 0.10 1.40 -5.66
CA CYS A 265 -0.47 1.37 -4.32
C CYS A 265 -1.73 2.27 -4.18
N ARG A 266 -2.15 2.98 -5.22
CA ARG A 266 -3.42 3.74 -5.31
C ARG A 266 -4.37 3.16 -6.37
N GLY A 267 -4.16 1.93 -6.84
CA GLY A 267 -4.96 1.27 -7.86
C GLY A 267 -4.39 1.38 -9.27
N THR A 268 -5.24 1.10 -10.26
CA THR A 268 -4.91 1.20 -11.69
C THR A 268 -4.52 2.61 -12.11
N ILE A 269 -3.75 2.72 -13.18
CA ILE A 269 -3.10 3.95 -13.64
C ILE A 269 -3.53 4.33 -15.07
N GLU A 270 -4.56 3.68 -15.60
CA GLU A 270 -5.12 3.96 -16.93
C GLU A 270 -5.63 5.39 -17.08
#